data_AF-A0A2S5V4A1-F1
#
_entry.id   AF-A0A2S5V4A1-F1
#
_cell.length_a   1.000
_cell.length_b   1.000
_cell.length_c   1.000
_cell.angle_alpha   90.00
_cell.angle_beta   90.00
_cell.angle_gamma   90.00
#
_symmetry.space_group_name_H-M   'P 1'
#
loop_
_entity.id
_entity.type
_entity.pdbx_description
1 polymer ?
#
loop_
_entity_poly.entity_id
_entity_poly.type
_entity_poly.pdbx_seq_one_letter_code
_entity_poly.pdbx_strand_id
1 'polypeptide(L)'
;MITSTEILGTEELLLERNSKALAVHQNVVAAGRAAVIALNKQLSNESDETALLRLDNELDAVIGRSLDEYARGARGLFSADDLALWTAKVARVPGSYVGRAAATGVPGSLLLLDALEEAEADEPGNRFVSLEDTLANGARYCQCGYASSRTRPEQLCQLCSGAVLNEWRAEEDRLLEGSPRLAADLEVVFDGLLDKLAGIHLAQGGVAASTSARRRAGDRGITRVNETRAAEIALLDLARWRDLCELNALGRTMAVTAHSKYWSRWGLGSARISTLAVVGASELQARMRKISGSRPAPEPTFFERLFSRR
;
A
#
# COMPACT_ATOMS: atom_id res chain seq x y z
N MET A 1 -16.17 -17.71 -1.64
CA MET A 1 -15.06 -17.49 -2.59
C MET A 1 -13.81 -17.59 -1.75
N ILE A 2 -12.94 -18.58 -1.99
CA ILE A 2 -11.69 -18.71 -1.21
C ILE A 2 -10.79 -17.55 -1.60
N THR A 3 -10.19 -16.88 -0.62
CA THR A 3 -9.30 -15.73 -0.83
C THR A 3 -7.86 -16.12 -0.51
N SER A 4 -6.88 -15.35 -0.99
CA SER A 4 -5.46 -15.59 -0.65
C SER A 4 -5.21 -15.54 0.87
N THR A 5 -5.97 -14.73 1.62
CA THR A 5 -5.92 -14.66 3.09
C THR A 5 -6.25 -16.00 3.75
N GLU A 6 -7.19 -16.77 3.18
CA GLU A 6 -7.51 -18.11 3.69
C GLU A 6 -6.39 -19.13 3.38
N ILE A 7 -5.62 -18.91 2.30
CA ILE A 7 -4.45 -19.72 1.98
C ILE A 7 -3.30 -19.37 2.94
N LEU A 8 -3.02 -18.08 3.16
CA LEU A 8 -2.01 -17.60 4.11
C LEU A 8 -2.24 -18.18 5.51
N GLY A 9 -3.45 -18.06 6.06
CA GLY A 9 -3.77 -18.66 7.36
C GLY A 9 -3.68 -20.20 7.38
N THR A 10 -3.81 -20.86 6.22
CA THR A 10 -3.56 -22.31 6.12
C THR A 10 -2.07 -22.61 6.16
N GLU A 11 -1.26 -21.85 5.44
CA GLU A 11 0.20 -22.01 5.44
C GLU A 11 0.80 -21.74 6.83
N GLU A 12 0.31 -20.72 7.54
CA GLU A 12 0.72 -20.41 8.92
C GLU A 12 0.50 -21.62 9.82
N LEU A 13 -0.71 -22.18 9.84
CA LEU A 13 -1.04 -23.36 10.62
C LEU A 13 -0.20 -24.58 10.26
N LEU A 14 0.12 -24.77 8.97
CA LEU A 14 0.95 -25.88 8.50
C LEU A 14 2.41 -25.73 8.93
N LEU A 15 2.95 -24.50 8.90
CA LEU A 15 4.30 -24.21 9.36
C LEU A 15 4.42 -24.31 10.88
N GLU A 16 3.47 -23.76 11.64
CA GLU A 16 3.43 -23.84 13.12
C GLU A 16 3.47 -25.29 13.62
N ARG A 17 2.80 -26.20 12.91
CA ARG A 17 2.76 -27.64 13.23
C ARG A 17 4.03 -28.39 12.82
N ASN A 18 4.89 -27.78 12.02
CA ASN A 18 6.07 -28.40 11.43
C ASN A 18 7.31 -27.55 11.66
N SER A 19 7.93 -27.71 12.83
CA SER A 19 9.10 -26.92 13.25
C SER A 19 10.29 -26.98 12.28
N LYS A 20 10.47 -28.10 11.56
CA LYS A 20 11.52 -28.22 10.53
C LYS A 20 11.20 -27.36 9.31
N ALA A 21 9.96 -27.41 8.81
CA ALA A 21 9.54 -26.58 7.69
C ALA A 21 9.55 -25.10 8.07
N LEU A 22 9.11 -24.75 9.28
CA LEU A 22 9.17 -23.39 9.81
C LEU A 22 10.60 -22.85 9.87
N ALA A 23 11.57 -23.64 10.34
CA ALA A 23 12.98 -23.22 10.38
C ALA A 23 13.54 -22.98 8.97
N VAL A 24 13.23 -23.87 8.01
CA VAL A 24 13.61 -23.67 6.60
C VAL A 24 12.97 -22.39 6.06
N HIS A 25 11.68 -22.18 6.30
CA HIS A 25 10.95 -21.00 5.86
C HIS A 25 11.58 -19.71 6.41
N GLN A 26 11.80 -19.63 7.72
CA GLN A 26 12.38 -18.46 8.38
C GLN A 26 13.79 -18.11 7.86
N ASN A 27 14.62 -19.13 7.61
CA ASN A 27 15.96 -18.92 7.04
C ASN A 27 15.90 -18.34 5.63
N VAL A 28 15.03 -18.88 4.78
CA VAL A 28 14.88 -18.40 3.40
C VAL A 28 14.23 -17.01 3.37
N VAL A 29 13.26 -16.74 4.24
CA VAL A 29 12.68 -15.39 4.42
C VAL A 29 13.77 -14.40 4.82
N ALA A 30 14.58 -14.71 5.84
CA ALA A 30 15.63 -13.80 6.30
C ALA A 30 16.66 -13.51 5.20
N ALA A 31 17.12 -14.54 4.49
CA ALA A 31 18.06 -14.39 3.38
C ALA A 31 17.46 -13.62 2.20
N GLY A 32 16.23 -13.93 1.82
CA GLY A 32 15.53 -13.26 0.72
C GLY A 32 15.22 -11.80 1.04
N ARG A 33 14.72 -11.48 2.25
CA ARG A 33 14.49 -10.09 2.69
C ARG A 33 15.80 -9.29 2.65
N ALA A 34 16.90 -9.86 3.15
CA ALA A 34 18.20 -9.20 3.09
C ALA A 34 18.67 -8.95 1.66
N ALA A 35 18.41 -9.88 0.72
CA ALA A 35 18.73 -9.72 -0.69
C ALA A 35 17.89 -8.64 -1.37
N VAL A 36 16.58 -8.58 -1.10
CA VAL A 36 15.67 -7.53 -1.59
C VAL A 36 16.11 -6.15 -1.09
N ILE A 37 16.39 -6.01 0.21
CA ILE A 37 16.86 -4.75 0.80
C ILE A 37 18.22 -4.34 0.21
N ALA A 38 19.15 -5.28 0.03
CA ALA A 38 20.44 -4.99 -0.57
C ALA A 38 20.32 -4.53 -2.04
N LEU A 39 19.44 -5.17 -2.81
CA LEU A 39 19.16 -4.83 -4.20
C LEU A 39 18.54 -3.42 -4.30
N ASN A 40 17.52 -3.14 -3.49
CA ASN A 40 16.90 -1.82 -3.42
C ASN A 40 17.93 -0.74 -3.07
N LYS A 41 18.78 -0.98 -2.07
CA LYS A 41 19.85 -0.04 -1.69
C LYS A 41 20.85 0.19 -2.82
N GLN A 42 21.25 -0.84 -3.55
CA GLN A 42 22.21 -0.71 -4.67
C GLN A 42 21.65 0.14 -5.80
N LEU A 43 20.36 -0.01 -6.11
CA LEU A 43 19.72 0.66 -7.23
C LEU A 43 18.98 1.95 -6.83
N SER A 44 18.92 2.28 -5.54
CA SER A 44 18.26 3.49 -4.99
C SER A 44 18.76 4.84 -5.53
N ASN A 45 19.94 4.89 -6.15
CA ASN A 45 20.53 6.12 -6.69
C ASN A 45 20.49 6.18 -8.24
N GLU A 46 20.01 5.13 -8.90
CA GLU A 46 19.98 5.04 -10.37
C GLU A 46 18.58 5.38 -10.88
N SER A 47 18.45 6.54 -11.55
CA SER A 47 17.16 7.13 -11.95
C SER A 47 16.81 6.97 -13.43
N ASP A 48 17.38 5.95 -14.09
CA ASP A 48 17.17 5.65 -15.50
C ASP A 48 16.21 4.47 -15.71
N GLU A 49 15.42 4.49 -16.78
CA GLU A 49 14.43 3.47 -17.16
C GLU A 49 15.07 2.07 -17.29
N THR A 50 16.34 2.03 -17.69
CA THR A 50 17.16 0.83 -17.76
C THR A 50 17.44 0.22 -16.38
N ALA A 51 17.62 1.05 -15.34
CA ALA A 51 17.89 0.61 -13.98
C ALA A 51 16.64 0.03 -13.30
N LEU A 52 15.45 0.54 -13.61
CA LEU A 52 14.18 0.00 -13.12
C LEU A 52 13.82 -1.33 -13.78
N LEU A 53 13.99 -1.44 -15.10
CA LEU A 53 13.84 -2.74 -15.78
C LEU A 53 14.85 -3.76 -15.24
N ARG A 54 16.06 -3.31 -14.90
CA ARG A 54 17.06 -4.14 -14.25
C ARG A 54 16.67 -4.53 -12.83
N LEU A 55 16.14 -3.60 -12.04
CA LEU A 55 15.60 -3.85 -10.70
C LEU A 55 14.48 -4.88 -10.74
N ASP A 56 13.47 -4.70 -11.60
CA ASP A 56 12.35 -5.63 -11.77
C ASP A 56 12.85 -7.04 -12.14
N ASN A 57 13.78 -7.14 -13.09
CA ASN A 57 14.37 -8.42 -13.49
C ASN A 57 15.20 -9.07 -12.38
N GLU A 58 15.99 -8.29 -11.65
CA GLU A 58 16.82 -8.77 -10.54
C GLU A 58 15.98 -9.17 -9.33
N LEU A 59 14.88 -8.44 -9.05
CA LEU A 59 13.91 -8.74 -8.01
C LEU A 59 13.13 -10.02 -8.33
N ASP A 60 12.64 -10.18 -9.56
CA ASP A 60 12.03 -11.44 -10.01
C ASP A 60 13.01 -12.61 -9.88
N ALA A 61 14.30 -12.37 -10.14
CA ALA A 61 15.33 -13.38 -9.97
C ALA A 61 15.61 -13.70 -8.47
N VAL A 62 15.59 -12.70 -7.58
CA VAL A 62 15.67 -12.93 -6.11
C VAL A 62 14.49 -13.77 -5.64
N ILE A 63 13.26 -13.35 -6.00
CA ILE A 63 12.03 -14.06 -5.64
C ILE A 63 12.05 -15.49 -6.16
N GLY A 64 12.42 -15.70 -7.42
CA GLY A 64 12.54 -17.03 -8.02
C GLY A 64 13.54 -17.91 -7.27
N ARG A 65 14.74 -17.40 -6.95
CA ARG A 65 15.75 -18.15 -6.19
C ARG A 65 15.27 -18.50 -4.78
N SER A 66 14.64 -17.56 -4.08
CA SER A 66 14.10 -17.80 -2.73
C SER A 66 13.02 -18.88 -2.76
N LEU A 67 12.11 -18.85 -3.74
CA LEU A 67 11.09 -19.90 -3.90
C LEU A 67 11.70 -21.27 -4.20
N ASP A 68 12.68 -21.33 -5.09
CA ASP A 68 13.37 -22.59 -5.43
C ASP A 68 14.15 -23.16 -4.24
N GLU A 69 14.79 -22.29 -3.47
CA GLU A 69 15.52 -22.66 -2.26
C GLU A 69 14.58 -23.19 -1.19
N TYR A 70 13.47 -22.49 -0.95
CA TYR A 70 12.44 -22.94 -0.03
C TYR A 70 11.83 -24.27 -0.47
N ALA A 71 11.43 -24.41 -1.74
CA ALA A 71 10.87 -25.64 -2.27
C ALA A 71 11.82 -26.83 -2.15
N ARG A 72 13.12 -26.60 -2.32
CA ARG A 72 14.15 -27.63 -2.14
C ARG A 72 14.31 -28.04 -0.68
N GLY A 73 14.36 -27.08 0.24
CA GLY A 73 14.51 -27.33 1.67
C GLY A 73 13.26 -27.92 2.33
N ALA A 74 12.08 -27.55 1.84
CA ALA A 74 10.79 -27.99 2.37
C ALA A 74 10.30 -29.33 1.78
N ARG A 75 11.00 -29.85 0.77
CA ARG A 75 10.62 -31.10 0.09
C ARG A 75 10.57 -32.27 1.06
N GLY A 76 9.42 -32.93 1.13
CA GLY A 76 9.21 -34.09 2.01
C GLY A 76 9.05 -33.76 3.49
N LEU A 77 8.96 -32.47 3.85
CA LEU A 77 8.66 -32.07 5.24
C LEU A 77 7.16 -32.12 5.53
N PHE A 78 6.30 -31.92 4.54
CA PHE A 78 4.84 -31.98 4.68
C PHE A 78 4.30 -33.37 4.39
N SER A 79 3.24 -33.76 5.10
CA SER A 79 2.52 -34.99 4.81
C SER A 79 1.75 -34.89 3.48
N ALA A 80 1.37 -36.04 2.91
CA ALA A 80 0.55 -36.07 1.70
C ALA A 80 -0.81 -35.38 1.92
N ASP A 81 -1.39 -35.49 3.11
CA ASP A 81 -2.67 -34.88 3.47
C ASP A 81 -2.57 -33.35 3.57
N ASP A 82 -1.48 -32.83 4.14
CA ASP A 82 -1.21 -31.39 4.21
C ASP A 82 -1.05 -30.80 2.80
N LEU A 83 -0.29 -31.49 1.94
CA LEU A 83 -0.08 -31.12 0.55
C LEU A 83 -1.40 -31.13 -0.23
N ALA A 84 -2.23 -32.16 -0.05
CA ALA A 84 -3.53 -32.26 -0.70
C ALA A 84 -4.48 -31.14 -0.25
N LEU A 85 -4.52 -30.85 1.06
CA LEU A 85 -5.33 -29.77 1.64
C LEU A 85 -4.92 -28.41 1.06
N TRP A 86 -3.63 -28.10 1.07
CA TRP A 86 -3.12 -26.85 0.54
C TRP A 86 -3.34 -26.72 -0.97
N THR A 87 -3.04 -27.77 -1.74
CA THR A 87 -3.23 -27.78 -3.21
C THR A 87 -4.69 -27.55 -3.59
N ALA A 88 -5.64 -28.16 -2.87
CA ALA A 88 -7.06 -27.97 -3.11
C ALA A 88 -7.52 -26.52 -2.88
N LYS A 89 -6.84 -25.76 -2.00
CA LYS A 89 -7.12 -24.34 -1.76
C LYS A 89 -6.44 -23.45 -2.80
N VAL A 90 -5.16 -23.69 -3.08
CA VAL A 90 -4.36 -22.88 -4.01
C VAL A 90 -4.93 -22.95 -5.43
N ALA A 91 -5.43 -24.12 -5.87
CA ALA A 91 -6.03 -24.31 -7.18
C ALA A 91 -7.36 -23.57 -7.39
N ARG A 92 -8.01 -23.12 -6.30
CA ARG A 92 -9.29 -22.40 -6.35
C ARG A 92 -9.13 -20.88 -6.47
N VAL A 93 -7.90 -20.37 -6.37
CA VAL A 93 -7.61 -18.94 -6.45
C VAL A 93 -6.82 -18.68 -7.74
N PRO A 94 -7.43 -18.02 -8.75
CA PRO A 94 -6.73 -17.68 -9.98
C PRO A 94 -5.77 -16.51 -9.74
N GLY A 95 -4.65 -16.49 -10.47
CA GLY A 95 -3.73 -15.35 -10.48
C GLY A 95 -2.26 -15.74 -10.59
N SER A 96 -1.42 -14.85 -11.13
CA SER A 96 0.01 -15.11 -11.33
C SER A 96 0.79 -15.21 -10.02
N TYR A 97 0.36 -14.51 -8.97
CA TYR A 97 1.02 -14.51 -7.66
C TYR A 97 0.77 -15.83 -6.92
N VAL A 98 -0.51 -16.22 -6.80
CA VAL A 98 -0.87 -17.51 -6.24
C VAL A 98 -0.41 -18.66 -7.14
N GLY A 99 -0.42 -18.48 -8.46
CA GLY A 99 0.14 -19.43 -9.42
C GLY A 99 1.65 -19.64 -9.25
N ARG A 100 2.40 -18.59 -8.91
CA ARG A 100 3.83 -18.68 -8.62
C ARG A 100 4.08 -19.47 -7.33
N ALA A 101 3.30 -19.24 -6.28
CA ALA A 101 3.33 -20.08 -5.08
C ALA A 101 2.93 -21.53 -5.38
N ALA A 102 1.86 -21.74 -6.16
CA ALA A 102 1.37 -23.06 -6.56
C ALA A 102 2.41 -23.85 -7.35
N ALA A 103 3.17 -23.21 -8.23
CA ALA A 103 4.22 -23.83 -9.04
C ALA A 103 5.36 -24.43 -8.20
N THR A 104 5.59 -23.94 -6.98
CA THR A 104 6.58 -24.52 -6.06
C THR A 104 6.16 -25.88 -5.50
N GLY A 105 4.85 -26.16 -5.47
CA GLY A 105 4.27 -27.39 -4.95
C GLY A 105 4.44 -27.60 -3.44
N VAL A 106 4.81 -26.57 -2.67
CA VAL A 106 4.99 -26.69 -1.21
C VAL A 106 4.22 -25.59 -0.44
N PRO A 107 3.58 -25.91 0.70
CA PRO A 107 3.00 -24.93 1.60
C PRO A 107 4.07 -23.99 2.17
N GLY A 108 3.72 -22.72 2.38
CA GLY A 108 4.59 -21.66 2.91
C GLY A 108 5.21 -20.77 1.83
N SER A 109 5.00 -21.11 0.56
CA SER A 109 5.50 -20.29 -0.56
C SER A 109 4.74 -18.98 -0.72
N LEU A 110 3.46 -18.93 -0.33
CA LEU A 110 2.70 -17.68 -0.38
C LEU A 110 3.11 -16.74 0.76
N LEU A 111 3.34 -17.28 1.96
CA LEU A 111 3.91 -16.53 3.09
C LEU A 111 5.32 -16.02 2.80
N LEU A 112 6.16 -16.82 2.13
CA LEU A 112 7.48 -16.37 1.69
C LEU A 112 7.36 -15.18 0.73
N LEU A 113 6.48 -15.26 -0.26
CA LEU A 113 6.25 -14.15 -1.18
C LEU A 113 5.77 -12.89 -0.44
N ASP A 114 4.84 -13.03 0.50
CA ASP A 114 4.31 -11.92 1.32
C ASP A 114 5.43 -11.25 2.13
N ALA A 115 6.30 -12.05 2.76
CA ALA A 115 7.43 -11.54 3.54
C ALA A 115 8.51 -10.85 2.69
N LEU A 116 8.65 -11.22 1.41
CA LEU A 116 9.57 -10.56 0.47
C LEU A 116 8.97 -9.27 -0.08
N GLU A 117 7.66 -9.24 -0.36
CA GLU A 117 6.93 -8.02 -0.76
C GLU A 117 6.92 -7.00 0.39
N GLU A 118 6.78 -7.45 1.63
CA GLU A 118 6.98 -6.58 2.80
C GLU A 118 8.37 -5.94 2.80
N ALA A 119 9.44 -6.70 2.53
CA ALA A 119 10.79 -6.14 2.48
C ALA A 119 11.04 -5.21 1.28
N GLU A 120 10.29 -5.37 0.20
CA GLU A 120 10.23 -4.39 -0.89
C GLU A 120 9.58 -3.08 -0.42
N ALA A 121 8.52 -3.18 0.39
CA ALA A 121 7.80 -2.03 0.95
C ALA A 121 8.52 -1.37 2.15
N ASP A 122 9.32 -2.11 2.92
CA ASP A 122 9.96 -1.73 4.19
C ASP A 122 11.33 -1.02 3.98
N GLU A 123 11.52 -0.40 2.82
CA GLU A 123 12.58 0.58 2.59
C GLU A 123 12.26 1.88 3.34
N PRO A 124 13.17 2.44 4.15
CA PRO A 124 13.10 3.81 4.63
C PRO A 124 13.00 4.85 3.49
N GLY A 125 13.24 4.44 2.24
CA GLY A 125 13.06 5.22 1.01
C GLY A 125 11.61 5.35 0.52
N ASN A 126 10.66 4.59 1.06
CA ASN A 126 9.22 4.84 0.87
C ASN A 126 8.66 5.79 1.95
N ARG A 127 9.55 6.45 2.72
CA ARG A 127 9.18 7.72 3.35
C ARG A 127 8.77 8.65 2.23
N PHE A 128 7.53 9.13 2.30
CA PHE A 128 7.07 10.23 1.47
C PHE A 128 8.22 11.22 1.29
N VAL A 129 8.73 11.33 0.06
CA VAL A 129 9.72 12.33 -0.31
C VAL A 129 9.15 13.66 0.17
N SER A 130 9.87 14.35 1.05
CA SER A 130 9.34 15.53 1.74
C SER A 130 8.68 16.49 0.74
N LEU A 131 7.67 17.24 1.16
CA LEU A 131 7.07 18.26 0.28
C LEU A 131 8.12 19.15 -0.37
N GLU A 132 9.20 19.44 0.34
CA GLU A 132 10.33 20.24 -0.13
C GLU A 132 11.07 19.57 -1.27
N ASP A 133 11.46 18.31 -1.09
CA ASP A 133 12.16 17.50 -2.09
C ASP A 133 11.29 17.25 -3.32
N THR A 134 10.01 16.88 -3.12
CA THR A 134 9.07 16.63 -4.22
C THR A 134 8.88 17.88 -5.06
N LEU A 135 8.75 19.04 -4.43
CA LEU A 135 8.59 20.31 -5.14
C LEU A 135 9.88 20.81 -5.77
N ALA A 136 11.05 20.65 -5.12
CA ALA A 136 12.34 20.99 -5.70
C ALA A 136 12.63 20.15 -6.96
N ASN A 137 12.34 18.85 -6.89
CA ASN A 137 12.49 17.92 -7.99
C ASN A 137 11.46 18.17 -9.11
N GLY A 138 10.24 18.57 -8.73
CA GLY A 138 9.15 18.86 -9.64
C GLY A 138 9.14 20.28 -10.23
N ALA A 139 10.03 21.18 -9.78
CA ALA A 139 9.92 22.62 -10.02
C ALA A 139 9.80 22.98 -11.51
N ARG A 140 10.59 22.32 -12.36
CA ARG A 140 10.57 22.53 -13.83
C ARG A 140 9.26 22.12 -14.52
N TYR A 141 8.44 21.31 -13.87
CA TYR A 141 7.14 20.83 -14.37
C TYR A 141 5.96 21.52 -13.67
N CYS A 142 6.22 22.41 -12.72
CA CYS A 142 5.19 23.14 -12.00
C CYS A 142 4.51 24.17 -12.90
N GLN A 143 3.19 24.08 -13.02
CA GLN A 143 2.40 25.02 -13.83
C GLN A 143 1.75 26.14 -13.00
N CYS A 144 1.74 26.02 -11.67
CA CYS A 144 1.12 27.01 -10.77
C CYS A 144 2.12 27.89 -10.01
N GLY A 145 3.42 27.79 -10.32
CA GLY A 145 4.48 28.56 -9.67
C GLY A 145 4.83 28.15 -8.23
N TYR A 146 3.94 27.45 -7.52
CA TYR A 146 4.09 27.10 -6.10
C TYR A 146 5.38 26.34 -5.78
N ALA A 147 5.82 25.43 -6.64
CA ALA A 147 7.03 24.63 -6.39
C ALA A 147 8.30 25.49 -6.25
N SER A 148 8.37 26.61 -6.99
CA SER A 148 9.51 27.52 -6.99
C SER A 148 9.34 28.68 -6.02
N SER A 149 8.16 29.31 -5.99
CA SER A 149 7.93 30.55 -5.22
C SER A 149 7.45 30.31 -3.79
N ARG A 150 6.93 29.10 -3.49
CA ARG A 150 6.21 28.76 -2.24
C ARG A 150 5.06 29.70 -1.88
N THR A 151 4.71 30.59 -2.79
CA THR A 151 3.62 31.55 -2.62
C THR A 151 2.31 30.83 -2.92
N ARG A 152 1.32 30.97 -2.03
CA ARG A 152 -0.01 30.35 -2.18
C ARG A 152 -0.59 30.69 -3.55
N PRO A 153 -0.80 29.72 -4.44
CA PRO A 153 -1.38 29.98 -5.76
C PRO A 153 -2.91 30.12 -5.65
N GLU A 154 -3.55 30.66 -6.68
CA GLU A 154 -5.02 30.61 -6.79
C GLU A 154 -5.54 29.18 -6.97
N GLN A 155 -4.75 28.34 -7.65
CA GLN A 155 -5.05 26.94 -7.89
C GLN A 155 -3.76 26.11 -7.93
N LEU A 156 -3.75 24.94 -7.29
CA LEU A 156 -2.64 24.00 -7.41
C LEU A 156 -2.71 23.26 -8.74
N CYS A 157 -1.57 23.21 -9.44
CA CYS A 157 -1.39 22.25 -10.52
C CYS A 157 -1.36 20.83 -9.95
N GLN A 158 -1.59 19.84 -10.79
CA GLN A 158 -1.67 18.44 -10.36
C GLN A 158 -0.39 17.94 -9.67
N LEU A 159 0.80 18.42 -10.11
CA LEU A 159 2.08 18.12 -9.47
C LEU A 159 2.09 18.56 -8.01
N CYS A 160 1.80 19.85 -7.78
CA CYS A 160 1.76 20.40 -6.43
C CYS A 160 0.61 19.81 -5.60
N SER A 161 -0.52 19.49 -6.22
CA SER A 161 -1.65 18.86 -5.53
C SER A 161 -1.30 17.44 -5.04
N GLY A 162 -0.57 16.65 -5.81
CA GLY A 162 -0.09 15.34 -5.38
C GLY A 162 0.94 15.44 -4.25
N ALA A 163 1.91 16.36 -4.38
CA ALA A 163 2.93 16.60 -3.37
C ALA A 163 2.33 17.04 -2.01
N VAL A 164 1.38 17.98 -2.05
CA VAL A 164 0.69 18.47 -0.83
C VAL A 164 -0.24 17.40 -0.25
N LEU A 165 -0.87 16.55 -1.06
CA LEU A 165 -1.67 15.42 -0.57
C LEU A 165 -0.80 14.39 0.18
N ASN A 166 0.37 14.06 -0.37
CA ASN A 166 1.32 13.15 0.27
C ASN A 166 1.83 13.71 1.60
N GLU A 167 2.18 14.99 1.64
CA GLU A 167 2.60 15.65 2.88
C GLU A 167 1.46 15.71 3.90
N TRP A 168 0.22 15.94 3.44
CA TRP A 168 -0.95 15.93 4.31
C TRP A 168 -1.18 14.55 4.93
N ARG A 169 -0.96 13.48 4.16
CA ARG A 169 -1.02 12.10 4.66
C ARG A 169 0.09 11.82 5.68
N ALA A 170 1.33 12.21 5.39
CA ALA A 170 2.46 12.01 6.28
C ALA A 170 2.29 12.77 7.61
N GLU A 171 1.78 14.00 7.55
CA GLU A 171 1.47 14.79 8.75
C GLU A 171 0.32 14.18 9.55
N GLU A 172 -0.70 13.62 8.90
CA GLU A 172 -1.77 12.88 9.57
C GLU A 172 -1.22 11.65 10.30
N ASP A 173 -0.35 10.87 9.66
CA ASP A 173 0.29 9.70 10.29
C ASP A 173 1.14 10.10 11.50
N ARG A 174 1.94 11.16 11.38
CA ARG A 174 2.72 11.73 12.50
C ARG A 174 1.84 12.13 13.69
N LEU A 175 0.66 12.72 13.43
CA LEU A 175 -0.28 13.09 14.49
C LEU A 175 -0.90 11.85 15.16
N LEU A 176 -1.16 10.80 14.38
CA LEU A 176 -1.73 9.54 14.85
C LEU A 176 -0.73 8.70 15.65
N GLU A 177 0.57 8.78 15.36
CA GLU A 177 1.63 8.21 16.22
C GLU A 177 1.56 8.75 17.66
N GLY A 178 1.24 10.04 17.80
CA GLY A 178 1.01 10.70 19.09
C GLY A 178 -0.31 10.35 19.78
N SER A 179 -1.22 9.64 19.10
CA SER A 179 -2.52 9.21 19.63
C SER A 179 -2.85 7.77 19.21
N PRO A 180 -2.19 6.75 19.81
CA PRO A 180 -2.30 5.36 19.35
C PRO A 180 -3.72 4.77 19.40
N ARG A 181 -4.56 5.24 20.33
CA ARG A 181 -5.95 4.77 20.46
C ARG A 181 -6.83 5.31 19.33
N LEU A 182 -6.67 6.58 18.99
CA LEU A 182 -7.30 7.18 17.82
C LEU A 182 -6.84 6.48 16.54
N ALA A 183 -5.53 6.23 16.41
CA ALA A 183 -4.96 5.52 15.26
C ALA A 183 -5.58 4.13 15.09
N ALA A 184 -5.65 3.33 16.17
CA ALA A 184 -6.24 1.99 16.13
C ALA A 184 -7.74 2.00 15.76
N ASP A 185 -8.52 2.94 16.30
CA ASP A 185 -9.94 3.05 15.96
C ASP A 185 -10.16 3.46 14.50
N LEU A 186 -9.32 4.37 13.97
CA LEU A 186 -9.33 4.73 12.55
C LEU A 186 -8.91 3.56 11.67
N GLU A 187 -7.91 2.76 12.07
CA GLU A 187 -7.46 1.58 11.33
C GLU A 187 -8.61 0.60 11.08
N VAL A 188 -9.41 0.31 12.11
CA VAL A 188 -10.60 -0.56 11.97
C VAL A 188 -11.59 -0.02 10.92
N VAL A 189 -11.76 1.29 10.83
CA VAL A 189 -12.61 1.92 9.80
C VAL A 189 -12.01 1.73 8.41
N PHE A 190 -10.69 1.95 8.27
CA PHE A 190 -10.00 1.86 6.99
C PHE A 190 -9.87 0.43 6.49
N ASP A 191 -9.57 -0.54 7.34
CA ASP A 191 -9.54 -1.96 6.99
C ASP A 191 -10.85 -2.41 6.34
N GLY A 192 -11.98 -2.13 7.02
CA GLY A 192 -13.30 -2.48 6.52
C GLY A 192 -13.75 -1.66 5.31
N LEU A 193 -13.12 -0.51 5.03
CA LEU A 193 -13.34 0.30 3.85
C LEU A 193 -12.53 -0.22 2.66
N LEU A 194 -11.25 -0.52 2.87
CA LEU A 194 -10.32 -1.03 1.87
C LEU A 194 -10.80 -2.34 1.27
N ASP A 195 -11.29 -3.28 2.09
CA ASP A 195 -11.87 -4.53 1.60
C ASP A 195 -13.04 -4.28 0.62
N LYS A 196 -13.90 -3.31 0.96
CA LYS A 196 -15.06 -2.97 0.14
C LYS A 196 -14.67 -2.24 -1.14
N LEU A 197 -13.72 -1.31 -1.06
CA LEU A 197 -13.23 -0.58 -2.22
C LEU A 197 -12.50 -1.52 -3.18
N ALA A 198 -11.61 -2.37 -2.67
CA ALA A 198 -10.89 -3.35 -3.47
C ALA A 198 -11.86 -4.34 -4.14
N GLY A 199 -12.86 -4.85 -3.41
CA GLY A 199 -13.90 -5.70 -3.99
C GLY A 199 -14.71 -5.02 -5.10
N ILE A 200 -15.00 -3.72 -4.98
CA ILE A 200 -15.67 -2.94 -6.04
C ILE A 200 -14.77 -2.78 -7.27
N HIS A 201 -13.50 -2.45 -7.08
CA HIS A 201 -12.55 -2.25 -8.17
C HIS A 201 -12.23 -3.55 -8.93
N LEU A 202 -12.38 -4.70 -8.29
CA LEU A 202 -12.19 -6.02 -8.90
C LEU A 202 -13.46 -6.57 -9.57
N ALA A 203 -14.63 -6.00 -9.30
CA ALA A 203 -15.88 -6.46 -9.89
C ALA A 203 -16.07 -5.92 -11.33
N GLN A 204 -16.56 -6.75 -12.25
CA GLN A 204 -16.97 -6.30 -13.58
C GLN A 204 -18.30 -5.54 -13.51
N GLY A 205 -18.24 -4.21 -13.61
CA GLY A 205 -19.43 -3.34 -13.59
C GLY A 205 -19.15 -1.96 -12.99
N GLY A 206 -19.99 -0.96 -13.32
CA GLY A 206 -19.78 0.48 -13.05
C GLY A 206 -19.19 0.83 -11.68
N VAL A 207 -17.87 1.04 -11.65
CA VAL A 207 -17.02 1.26 -10.46
C VAL A 207 -17.31 2.60 -9.76
N ALA A 208 -17.74 3.63 -10.50
CA ALA A 208 -17.75 5.01 -10.00
C ALA A 208 -18.82 5.30 -8.92
N ALA A 209 -20.04 4.77 -9.08
CA ALA A 209 -21.15 5.07 -8.17
C ALA A 209 -21.04 4.30 -6.83
N SER A 210 -20.65 3.03 -6.90
CA SER A 210 -20.45 2.14 -5.74
C SER A 210 -19.28 2.61 -4.87
N THR A 211 -18.17 3.03 -5.48
CA THR A 211 -17.00 3.60 -4.78
C THR A 211 -17.37 4.87 -4.01
N SER A 212 -18.20 5.74 -4.61
CA SER A 212 -18.64 6.98 -3.97
C SER A 212 -19.58 6.75 -2.79
N ALA A 213 -20.46 5.74 -2.84
CA ALA A 213 -21.34 5.38 -1.72
C ALA A 213 -20.56 4.75 -0.56
N ARG A 214 -19.52 3.94 -0.84
CA ARG A 214 -18.67 3.35 0.19
C ARG A 214 -17.75 4.35 0.86
N ARG A 215 -17.17 5.30 0.11
CA ARG A 215 -16.43 6.43 0.69
C ARG A 215 -17.29 7.21 1.68
N ARG A 216 -18.54 7.55 1.32
CA ARG A 216 -19.50 8.18 2.25
C ARG A 216 -19.79 7.40 3.52
N ALA A 217 -19.69 6.06 3.48
CA ALA A 217 -19.83 5.24 4.68
C ALA A 217 -18.54 5.28 5.54
N GLY A 218 -17.37 5.32 4.89
CA GLY A 218 -16.08 5.60 5.52
C GLY A 218 -16.09 6.95 6.25
N ASP A 219 -16.54 8.03 5.59
CA ASP A 219 -16.62 9.38 6.17
C ASP A 219 -17.39 9.39 7.50
N ARG A 220 -18.51 8.65 7.56
CA ARG A 220 -19.31 8.53 8.79
C ARG A 220 -18.58 7.75 9.90
N GLY A 221 -17.83 6.71 9.54
CA GLY A 221 -16.99 5.97 10.48
C GLY A 221 -15.91 6.86 11.06
N ILE A 222 -15.18 7.57 10.20
CA ILE A 222 -14.14 8.54 10.56
C ILE A 222 -14.71 9.61 11.49
N THR A 223 -15.84 10.22 11.11
CA THR A 223 -16.51 11.26 11.93
C THR A 223 -16.83 10.73 13.33
N ARG A 224 -17.40 9.53 13.44
CA ARG A 224 -17.74 8.93 14.74
C ARG A 224 -16.51 8.67 15.61
N VAL A 225 -15.41 8.21 15.01
CA VAL A 225 -14.14 8.01 15.73
C VAL A 225 -13.63 9.34 16.26
N ASN A 226 -13.62 10.39 15.42
CA ASN A 226 -13.21 11.74 15.82
C ASN A 226 -14.10 12.32 16.93
N GLU A 227 -15.43 12.11 16.87
CA GLU A 227 -16.36 12.51 17.93
C GLU A 227 -16.06 11.77 19.25
N THR A 228 -15.80 10.46 19.17
CA THR A 228 -15.49 9.62 20.33
C THR A 228 -14.15 9.99 20.97
N ARG A 229 -13.18 10.41 20.14
CA ARG A 229 -11.80 10.73 20.55
C ARG A 229 -11.54 12.23 20.62
N ALA A 230 -12.59 13.07 20.66
CA ALA A 230 -12.45 14.53 20.60
C ALA A 230 -11.51 15.11 21.67
N ALA A 231 -11.51 14.54 22.88
CA ALA A 231 -10.62 14.94 23.96
C ALA A 231 -9.14 14.63 23.68
N GLU A 232 -8.84 13.51 23.02
CA GLU A 232 -7.48 13.13 22.62
C GLU A 232 -7.00 14.04 21.47
N ILE A 233 -7.88 14.32 20.51
CA ILE A 233 -7.59 15.21 19.36
C ILE A 233 -7.33 16.64 19.81
N ALA A 234 -8.03 17.13 20.85
CA ALA A 234 -7.85 18.48 21.37
C ALA A 234 -6.45 18.73 21.94
N LEU A 235 -5.69 17.68 22.24
CA LEU A 235 -4.30 17.77 22.74
C LEU A 235 -3.26 17.81 21.60
N LEU A 236 -3.68 17.58 20.36
CA LEU A 236 -2.79 17.56 19.20
C LEU A 236 -2.65 18.97 18.60
N ASP A 237 -1.44 19.31 18.16
CA ASP A 237 -1.21 20.51 17.35
C ASP A 237 -1.59 20.23 15.89
N LEU A 238 -2.76 20.73 15.49
CA LEU A 238 -3.31 20.54 14.15
C LEU A 238 -2.96 21.68 13.18
N ALA A 239 -2.14 22.66 13.56
CA ALA A 239 -1.89 23.85 12.74
C ALA A 239 -1.36 23.49 11.35
N ARG A 240 -0.27 22.72 11.29
CA ARG A 240 0.34 22.27 10.03
C ARG A 240 -0.61 21.40 9.19
N TRP A 241 -1.33 20.48 9.84
CA TRP A 241 -2.31 19.64 9.16
C TRP A 241 -3.43 20.46 8.52
N ARG A 242 -3.90 21.52 9.19
CA ARG A 242 -4.90 22.45 8.64
C ARG A 242 -4.36 23.28 7.49
N ASP A 243 -3.12 23.75 7.55
CA ASP A 243 -2.49 24.47 6.44
C ASP A 243 -2.41 23.60 5.18
N LEU A 244 -2.09 22.32 5.35
CA LEU A 244 -2.07 21.34 4.25
C LEU A 244 -3.48 21.04 3.71
N CYS A 245 -4.51 21.03 4.55
CA CYS A 245 -5.91 21.01 4.10
C CYS A 245 -6.22 22.23 3.21
N GLU A 246 -5.88 23.43 3.65
CA GLU A 246 -6.15 24.65 2.89
C GLU A 246 -5.47 24.65 1.52
N LEU A 247 -4.24 24.15 1.45
CA LEU A 247 -3.53 23.99 0.18
C LEU A 247 -4.21 22.95 -0.70
N ASN A 248 -4.53 21.76 -0.19
CA ASN A 248 -5.22 20.72 -0.97
C ASN A 248 -6.61 21.15 -1.46
N ALA A 249 -7.28 22.07 -0.76
CA ALA A 249 -8.55 22.65 -1.21
C ALA A 249 -8.43 23.49 -2.50
N LEU A 250 -7.22 23.90 -2.88
CA LEU A 250 -6.90 24.60 -4.13
C LEU A 250 -6.61 23.63 -5.30
N GLY A 251 -6.63 22.31 -5.06
CA GLY A 251 -6.41 21.29 -6.09
C GLY A 251 -7.53 21.18 -7.12
N ARG A 252 -7.33 20.31 -8.13
CA ARG A 252 -8.34 19.99 -9.16
C ARG A 252 -9.06 18.67 -8.93
N THR A 253 -8.52 17.82 -8.05
CA THR A 253 -9.10 16.50 -7.77
C THR A 253 -10.28 16.64 -6.83
N MET A 254 -11.50 16.53 -7.37
CA MET A 254 -12.74 16.77 -6.63
C MET A 254 -12.82 16.01 -5.31
N ALA A 255 -12.45 14.72 -5.31
CA ALA A 255 -12.48 13.91 -4.10
C ALA A 255 -11.53 14.44 -3.01
N VAL A 256 -10.31 14.84 -3.38
CA VAL A 256 -9.35 15.46 -2.45
C VAL A 256 -9.89 16.80 -1.95
N THR A 257 -10.30 17.69 -2.87
CA THR A 257 -10.81 19.02 -2.49
C THR A 257 -12.05 18.96 -1.58
N ALA A 258 -12.91 17.94 -1.71
CA ALA A 258 -14.06 17.79 -0.84
C ALA A 258 -13.62 17.52 0.62
N HIS A 259 -12.69 16.59 0.83
CA HIS A 259 -12.18 16.26 2.16
C HIS A 259 -11.29 17.35 2.75
N SER A 260 -10.58 18.06 1.90
CA SER A 260 -9.82 19.23 2.31
C SER A 260 -10.69 20.45 2.62
N LYS A 261 -11.88 20.62 2.02
CA LYS A 261 -12.80 21.73 2.35
C LYS A 261 -13.66 21.46 3.56
N TYR A 262 -14.02 20.20 3.78
CA TYR A 262 -14.87 19.77 4.88
C TYR A 262 -14.10 19.04 5.98
N TRP A 263 -12.80 19.34 6.11
CA TRP A 263 -11.93 18.72 7.12
C TRP A 263 -12.46 18.92 8.54
N SER A 264 -13.11 20.05 8.83
CA SER A 264 -13.68 20.34 10.15
C SER A 264 -14.86 19.44 10.51
N ARG A 265 -15.50 18.84 9.50
CA ARG A 265 -16.60 17.89 9.68
C ARG A 265 -16.09 16.47 9.86
N TRP A 266 -15.01 16.09 9.17
CA TRP A 266 -14.56 14.70 9.08
C TRP A 266 -13.36 14.41 9.99
N GLY A 267 -12.50 15.38 10.25
CA GLY A 267 -11.38 15.27 11.18
C GLY A 267 -10.22 14.44 10.65
N LEU A 268 -9.42 13.91 11.56
CA LEU A 268 -8.28 13.04 11.25
C LEU A 268 -8.76 11.74 10.61
N GLY A 269 -8.09 11.33 9.53
CA GLY A 269 -8.51 10.31 8.57
C GLY A 269 -8.95 10.90 7.22
N SER A 270 -9.14 12.22 7.16
CA SER A 270 -9.49 12.91 5.91
C SER A 270 -8.36 12.85 4.87
N ALA A 271 -7.10 12.83 5.29
CA ALA A 271 -5.98 12.72 4.35
C ALA A 271 -5.92 11.31 3.75
N ARG A 272 -5.98 10.25 4.58
CA ARG A 272 -6.01 8.85 4.10
C ARG A 272 -7.17 8.55 3.17
N ILE A 273 -8.40 8.97 3.49
CA ILE A 273 -9.53 8.71 2.58
C ILE A 273 -9.40 9.48 1.25
N SER A 274 -8.72 10.62 1.26
CA SER A 274 -8.42 11.40 0.06
C SER A 274 -7.40 10.69 -0.83
N THR A 275 -6.36 10.07 -0.25
CA THR A 275 -5.38 9.29 -1.02
C THR A 275 -6.05 8.08 -1.69
N LEU A 276 -6.96 7.40 -0.99
CA LEU A 276 -7.76 6.28 -1.55
C LEU A 276 -8.69 6.69 -2.70
N ALA A 277 -8.95 7.99 -2.87
CA ALA A 277 -9.75 8.49 -3.97
C ALA A 277 -8.93 8.81 -5.24
N VAL A 278 -7.60 8.83 -5.13
CA VAL A 278 -6.69 8.94 -6.27
C VAL A 278 -6.48 7.54 -6.86
N VAL A 279 -6.61 7.42 -8.18
CA VAL A 279 -6.35 6.17 -8.89
C VAL A 279 -4.91 5.74 -8.61
N GLY A 280 -4.74 4.53 -8.09
CA GLY A 280 -3.42 3.95 -7.86
C GLY A 280 -2.89 4.02 -6.43
N ALA A 281 -3.69 4.45 -5.45
CA ALA A 281 -3.32 4.40 -4.03
C ALA A 281 -2.70 3.05 -3.63
N SER A 282 -1.45 3.06 -3.16
CA SER A 282 -0.65 1.86 -2.87
C SER A 282 -1.37 0.89 -1.94
N GLU A 283 -2.02 1.43 -0.90
CA GLU A 283 -2.80 0.66 0.07
C GLU A 283 -4.02 -0.06 -0.56
N LEU A 284 -4.74 0.63 -1.45
CA LEU A 284 -5.86 0.03 -2.18
C LEU A 284 -5.35 -1.00 -3.18
N GLN A 285 -4.24 -0.73 -3.88
CA GLN A 285 -3.61 -1.68 -4.78
C GLN A 285 -3.16 -2.93 -4.02
N ALA A 286 -2.49 -2.78 -2.87
CA ALA A 286 -2.07 -3.89 -2.02
C ALA A 286 -3.28 -4.73 -1.57
N ARG A 287 -4.38 -4.08 -1.15
CA ARG A 287 -5.60 -4.79 -0.80
C ARG A 287 -6.26 -5.48 -1.99
N MET A 288 -6.28 -4.87 -3.18
CA MET A 288 -6.77 -5.50 -4.41
C MET A 288 -5.90 -6.70 -4.83
N ARG A 289 -4.58 -6.61 -4.67
CA ARG A 289 -3.64 -7.72 -4.91
C ARG A 289 -3.92 -8.87 -3.95
N LYS A 290 -4.07 -8.57 -2.66
CA LYS A 290 -4.45 -9.54 -1.63
C LYS A 290 -5.77 -10.23 -2.00
N ILE A 291 -6.82 -9.48 -2.36
CA ILE A 291 -8.13 -10.08 -2.66
C ILE A 291 -8.12 -10.87 -3.99
N SER A 292 -7.45 -10.38 -5.03
CA SER A 292 -7.50 -10.99 -6.37
C SER A 292 -6.45 -12.06 -6.64
N GLY A 293 -5.38 -12.16 -5.84
CA GLY A 293 -4.28 -13.11 -6.08
C GLY A 293 -3.42 -12.79 -7.32
N SER A 294 -3.51 -11.58 -7.86
CA SER A 294 -2.72 -11.09 -9.01
C SER A 294 -2.37 -9.61 -8.85
N ARG A 295 -1.33 -9.11 -9.54
CA ARG A 295 -1.09 -7.66 -9.70
C ARG A 295 -2.14 -7.15 -10.68
N PRO A 296 -3.20 -6.43 -10.25
CA PRO A 296 -4.06 -5.76 -11.22
C PRO A 296 -3.16 -4.73 -11.90
N ALA A 297 -3.03 -4.76 -13.22
CA ALA A 297 -2.22 -3.79 -13.94
C ALA A 297 -2.75 -2.39 -13.60
N PRO A 298 -2.01 -1.56 -12.84
CA PRO A 298 -2.28 -0.15 -12.89
C PRO A 298 -1.71 0.28 -14.23
N GLU A 299 -2.52 0.84 -15.14
CA GLU A 299 -1.90 1.82 -16.02
C GLU A 299 -1.47 2.95 -15.09
N PRO A 300 -0.16 3.18 -14.90
CA PRO A 300 0.25 4.26 -14.03
C PRO A 300 -0.30 5.54 -14.65
N THR A 301 -1.04 6.28 -13.84
CA THR A 301 -1.50 7.60 -14.22
C THR A 301 -0.28 8.43 -14.64
N PHE A 302 -0.49 9.44 -15.48
CA PHE A 302 0.58 10.36 -15.87
C PHE A 302 1.34 10.93 -14.65
N PHE A 303 0.69 11.01 -13.49
CA PHE A 303 1.27 11.45 -12.22
C PHE A 303 2.11 10.38 -11.53
N GLU A 304 1.67 9.14 -11.46
CA GLU A 304 2.53 8.04 -11.01
C GLU A 304 3.77 7.97 -11.90
N ARG A 305 3.65 8.12 -13.22
CA ARG A 305 4.79 8.23 -14.14
C ARG A 305 5.67 9.47 -13.94
N LEU A 306 5.19 10.55 -13.32
CA LEU A 306 5.99 11.75 -13.07
C LEU A 306 6.73 11.72 -11.72
N PHE A 307 6.29 10.88 -10.78
CA PHE A 307 6.82 10.86 -9.41
C PHE A 307 7.33 9.50 -8.92
N SER A 308 7.00 8.40 -9.61
CA SER A 308 7.80 7.15 -9.58
C SER A 308 8.99 7.20 -10.54
N ARG A 309 9.15 8.32 -11.27
CA ARG A 309 10.35 8.68 -11.99
C ARG A 309 11.17 9.67 -11.18
N ARG A 310 12.07 9.14 -10.37
CA ARG A 310 13.48 9.50 -10.43
C ARG A 310 14.22 8.22 -10.11
#